data_AF-A0A1G7ZLD9-F1
#
_entry.id   AF-A0A1G7ZLD9-F1
#
_cell.length_a   1.000
_cell.length_b   1.000
_cell.length_c   1.000
_cell.angle_alpha   90.00
_cell.angle_beta   90.00
_cell.angle_gamma   90.00
#
_symmetry.space_group_name_H-M   'P 1'
#
loop_
_entity.id
_entity.type
_entity.pdbx_description
1 polymer ?
#
loop_
_entity_poly.entity_id
_entity_poly.type
_entity_poly.pdbx_seq_one_letter_code
_entity_poly.pdbx_strand_id
1 'polypeptide(L)' 'MGNWSVQQEAKKEVKEKDKVRREKLAGFFFNLAQLTFAGLVLGGITPIYANVEAGINWYVLTAGSVWTIMLAKVGNTILK' A
#
# COMPACT_ATOMS: atom_id res chain seq x y z
N MET A 1 -37.41 22.76 11.15
CA MET A 1 -35.93 22.77 11.31
C MET A 1 -35.32 21.41 11.63
N GLY A 2 -36.01 20.48 12.32
CA GLY A 2 -35.42 19.19 12.74
C GLY A 2 -35.01 18.20 11.65
N ASN A 3 -35.67 18.17 10.48
CA ASN A 3 -35.30 17.22 9.42
C ASN A 3 -33.98 17.58 8.71
N TRP A 4 -33.62 18.88 8.69
CA TRP A 4 -32.39 19.35 8.04
C TRP A 4 -31.15 19.03 8.87
N SER A 5 -31.22 19.16 10.21
CA SER A 5 -30.11 18.78 11.10
C SER A 5 -29.83 17.27 11.06
N VAL A 6 -30.88 16.44 11.09
CA VAL A 6 -30.75 14.98 10.99
C VAL A 6 -30.13 14.56 9.65
N GLN A 7 -30.50 15.21 8.55
CA GLN A 7 -29.88 14.95 7.24
C GLN A 7 -28.41 15.36 7.18
N GLN A 8 -28.00 16.43 7.87
CA GLN A 8 -26.60 16.84 7.94
C GLN A 8 -25.77 15.85 8.78
N GLU A 9 -26.30 15.38 9.90
CA GLU A 9 -25.65 14.35 10.74
C GLU A 9 -25.49 13.03 9.98
N ALA A 10 -26.54 12.53 9.33
CA ALA A 10 -26.44 11.32 8.50
C ALA A 10 -25.40 11.46 7.37
N LYS A 11 -25.32 12.63 6.73
CA LYS A 11 -24.28 12.91 5.71
C LYS A 11 -22.87 12.93 6.30
N LYS A 12 -22.69 13.45 7.52
CA LYS A 12 -21.39 13.43 8.21
C LYS A 12 -20.98 12.00 8.55
N GLU A 13 -21.90 11.22 9.10
CA GLU A 13 -21.63 9.83 9.49
C GLU A 13 -21.23 8.96 8.28
N VAL A 14 -21.93 9.12 7.14
CA VAL A 14 -21.56 8.42 5.90
C VAL A 14 -20.18 8.84 5.41
N LYS A 15 -19.86 10.14 5.43
CA LYS A 15 -18.53 10.66 5.04
C LYS A 15 -17.42 10.11 5.95
N GLU A 16 -17.65 10.04 7.25
CA GLU A 16 -16.69 9.48 8.19
C GLU A 16 -16.47 7.98 7.96
N LYS A 17 -17.54 7.20 7.76
CA LYS A 17 -17.44 5.77 7.42
C LYS A 17 -16.67 5.56 6.12
N ASP A 18 -16.94 6.37 5.09
CA ASP A 18 -16.21 6.30 3.83
C ASP A 18 -14.73 6.67 3.98
N LYS A 19 -14.41 7.69 4.80
CA LYS A 19 -13.04 8.07 5.13
C LYS A 19 -12.30 6.93 5.82
N VAL A 20 -12.89 6.37 6.88
CA VAL A 20 -12.30 5.24 7.62
C VAL A 20 -12.08 4.03 6.70
N ARG A 21 -13.01 3.75 5.78
CA ARG A 21 -12.85 2.68 4.81
C ARG A 21 -11.67 2.94 3.87
N ARG A 22 -11.54 4.15 3.33
CA ARG A 22 -10.42 4.53 2.46
C ARG A 22 -9.08 4.42 3.19
N GLU A 23 -9.01 4.90 4.43
CA GLU A 23 -7.81 4.80 5.26
C GLU A 23 -7.39 3.35 5.51
N LYS A 24 -8.33 2.47 5.86
CA LYS A 24 -8.04 1.04 6.05
C LYS A 24 -7.56 0.36 4.77
N LEU A 25 -8.22 0.62 3.65
CA LEU A 25 -7.85 0.04 2.36
C LEU A 25 -6.48 0.51 1.89
N ALA A 26 -6.22 1.81 1.99
CA ALA A 26 -4.91 2.35 1.62
C ALA A 26 -3.80 1.85 2.54
N GLY A 27 -4.06 1.78 3.85
CA GLY A 27 -3.14 1.19 4.82
C GLY A 27 -2.79 -0.26 4.47
N PHE A 28 -3.77 -1.06 4.04
CA PHE A 28 -3.52 -2.41 3.56
C PHE A 28 -2.55 -2.44 2.36
N PHE A 29 -2.75 -1.60 1.35
CA PHE A 29 -1.85 -1.53 0.18
C PHE A 29 -0.45 -1.02 0.54
N PHE A 30 -0.33 -0.08 1.47
CA PHE A 30 0.98 0.36 1.97
C PHE A 30 1.71 -0.74 2.74
N ASN A 31 1.00 -1.49 3.59
CA ASN A 31 1.58 -2.64 4.27
C ASN A 31 2.04 -3.71 3.28
N LEU A 32 1.27 -3.98 2.22
CA LEU A 32 1.69 -4.87 1.13
C LEU A 32 2.92 -4.33 0.39
N ALA A 33 2.99 -3.03 0.12
CA ALA A 33 4.16 -2.41 -0.50
C ALA A 33 5.41 -2.59 0.38
N GLN A 34 5.30 -2.34 1.69
CA GLN A 34 6.39 -2.56 2.64
C GLN A 34 6.81 -4.04 2.71
N LEU A 35 5.85 -4.96 2.76
CA LEU A 35 6.12 -6.40 2.81
C LEU A 35 6.83 -6.91 1.55
N THR A 36 6.33 -6.50 0.38
CA THR A 36 6.95 -6.85 -0.92
C THR A 36 8.35 -6.28 -1.04
N PHE A 37 8.58 -5.05 -0.59
CA PHE A 37 9.90 -4.45 -0.56
C PHE A 37 10.86 -5.20 0.37
N ALA A 38 10.41 -5.54 1.59
CA ALA A 38 11.22 -6.32 2.53
C ALA A 38 11.61 -7.68 1.94
N GLY A 39 10.65 -8.38 1.33
CA GLY A 39 10.90 -9.64 0.63
C GLY A 39 11.90 -9.50 -0.52
N LEU A 40 11.81 -8.40 -1.29
CA LEU A 40 12.73 -8.11 -2.38
C LEU A 40 14.16 -7.89 -1.88
N VAL A 41 14.33 -7.12 -0.80
CA VAL A 41 15.65 -6.87 -0.22
C VAL A 41 16.25 -8.18 0.32
N LEU A 42 15.47 -8.95 1.09
CA LEU A 42 15.93 -10.21 1.68
C LEU A 42 16.23 -11.28 0.62
N GLY A 43 15.40 -11.40 -0.42
CA GLY A 43 15.55 -12.44 -1.44
C GLY A 43 16.46 -12.05 -2.60
N GLY A 44 16.53 -10.76 -2.95
CA GLY A 44 17.24 -10.27 -4.14
C GLY A 44 18.55 -9.56 -3.85
N ILE A 45 18.69 -8.90 -2.70
CA ILE A 45 19.86 -8.08 -2.36
C ILE A 45 20.75 -8.77 -1.33
N THR A 46 20.20 -9.34 -0.27
CA THR A 46 20.98 -10.00 0.80
C THR A 46 21.94 -11.09 0.29
N PRO A 47 21.58 -11.96 -0.68
CA PRO A 47 22.49 -12.99 -1.18
C PRO A 47 23.77 -12.44 -1.83
N ILE A 48 23.71 -11.22 -2.40
CA ILE A 48 24.84 -10.53 -3.03
C ILE A 48 25.94 -10.25 -2.00
N TYR A 49 25.55 -9.80 -0.81
CA TYR A 49 26.48 -9.50 0.28
C TYR A 49 26.99 -10.75 1.00
N ALA A 50 26.25 -11.86 0.89
CA ALA A 50 26.61 -13.12 1.52
C ALA A 50 27.60 -13.96 0.69
N ASN A 51 28.11 -13.45 -0.45
CA ASN A 51 29.02 -14.17 -1.36
C ASN A 51 28.50 -15.54 -1.81
N VAL A 52 27.18 -15.72 -1.81
CA VAL A 52 26.56 -16.88 -2.42
C VAL A 52 26.75 -16.71 -3.93
N GLU A 53 27.20 -17.76 -4.64
CA GLU A 53 27.30 -17.80 -6.12
C GLU A 53 25.94 -17.60 -6.85
N ALA A 54 24.94 -17.06 -6.17
CA ALA A 54 23.71 -16.55 -6.74
C ALA A 54 24.01 -15.23 -7.44
N GLY A 55 24.30 -15.30 -8.74
CA GLY A 55 24.34 -14.11 -9.60
C GLY A 55 23.08 -13.25 -9.43
N ILE A 56 23.23 -11.93 -9.61
CA ILE A 56 22.12 -10.98 -9.42
C ILE A 56 21.02 -11.26 -10.45
N ASN A 57 19.82 -11.59 -9.97
CA ASN A 57 18.64 -11.67 -10.82
C ASN A 57 18.03 -10.27 -11.00
N TRP A 58 18.54 -9.54 -12.00
CA TRP A 58 18.09 -8.19 -12.34
C TRP A 58 16.59 -8.12 -12.70
N TYR A 59 16.02 -9.20 -13.25
CA TYR A 59 14.58 -9.26 -13.53
C TYR A 59 13.76 -9.22 -12.24
N VAL A 60 14.14 -10.00 -11.22
CA VAL A 60 13.45 -10.00 -9.92
C VAL A 60 13.56 -8.64 -9.24
N LEU A 61 14.74 -8.02 -9.25
CA LEU A 61 14.95 -6.69 -8.67
C LEU A 61 14.09 -5.62 -9.34
N THR A 62 14.07 -5.59 -10.67
CA THR A 62 13.30 -4.59 -11.42
C THR A 62 11.79 -4.83 -11.32
N ALA A 63 11.31 -6.05 -11.54
CA ALA A 63 9.89 -6.40 -11.43
C ALA A 63 9.36 -6.19 -10.01
N GLY A 64 10.12 -6.59 -8.98
CA GLY A 64 9.77 -6.37 -7.58
C GLY A 64 9.67 -4.89 -7.23
N SER A 65 10.64 -4.08 -7.68
CA SER A 65 10.63 -2.64 -7.45
C SER A 65 9.42 -1.95 -8.10
N VAL A 66 9.12 -2.30 -9.36
CA VAL A 66 7.94 -1.80 -10.07
C VAL A 66 6.67 -2.20 -9.34
N TRP A 67 6.56 -3.46 -8.90
CA TRP A 67 5.39 -3.97 -8.19
C TRP A 67 5.15 -3.24 -6.87
N THR A 68 6.19 -3.06 -6.05
CA THR A 68 6.13 -2.29 -4.80
C THR A 68 5.64 -0.86 -5.05
N ILE A 69 6.16 -0.19 -6.09
CA ILE A 69 5.74 1.17 -6.44
C ILE A 69 4.27 1.19 -6.88
N MET A 70 3.80 0.21 -7.65
CA MET A 70 2.39 0.12 -8.05
C MET A 70 1.47 -0.03 -6.84
N LEU A 71 1.81 -0.90 -5.87
CA LEU A 71 1.03 -1.06 -4.64
C LEU A 71 0.94 0.25 -3.85
N ALA A 72 2.07 0.95 -3.69
CA ALA A 72 2.09 2.25 -3.02
C ALA A 72 1.24 3.30 -3.78
N LYS A 73 1.28 3.31 -5.12
CA LYS A 73 0.44 4.20 -5.93
C LYS A 73 -1.06 3.89 -5.76
N VAL A 74 -1.44 2.62 -5.66
CA VAL A 74 -2.84 2.22 -5.39
C VAL A 74 -3.28 2.74 -4.03
N GLY A 75 -2.47 2.52 -2.97
CA GLY A 75 -2.77 3.04 -1.64
C GLY A 75 -2.95 4.56 -1.61
N ASN A 76 -2.05 5.30 -2.27
CA ASN A 76 -2.14 6.76 -2.39
C ASN A 76 -3.39 7.22 -3.16
N THR A 77 -3.77 6.49 -4.21
CA THR A 77 -4.96 6.82 -5.02
C THR A 77 -6.25 6.58 -4.23
N ILE A 78 -6.29 5.59 -3.33
CA ILE A 78 -7.44 5.32 -2.47
C ILE A 78 -7.61 6.39 -1.38
N LEU A 79 -6.51 6.98 -0.89
CA LEU A 79 -6.54 8.06 0.11
C LEU A 79 -6.95 9.41 -0.46
N LYS A 80 -6.63 9.67 -1.73
CA LYS A 80 -7.09 10.86 -2.45
C LYS A 80 -8.61 10.86 -2.63
#